data_AF-A0A067MD94-F1
#
_entry.id   AF-A0A067MD94-F1
#
_cell.length_a   1.000
_cell.length_b   1.000
_cell.length_c   1.000
_cell.angle_alpha   90.00
_cell.angle_beta   90.00
_cell.angle_gamma   90.00
#
_symmetry.space_group_name_H-M   'P 1'
#
loop_
_entity.id
_entity.type
_entity.pdbx_description
1 polymer ?
#
loop_
_entity_poly.entity_id
_entity_poly.type
_entity_poly.pdbx_seq_one_letter_code
_entity_poly.pdbx_strand_id
1 'polypeptide(L)'
;MSSVALARIYQAQFNARPTTTLAVTNGSLSALADIIAQSAQLFNARKHHSHHHKIDPPPLDHYDVHRTLRFAAFGVAMGPLIGRWNKFLEHAFPLRPARVGARYGASSKVSLRALGKRVLGDQLIMAPIGLGLFVGSMGLMEGRNAAGVRQKYADMYLPAIVANWKVWPVAQLINFRFMPLPYRVPFQATCGVFWTLYLSLLNAREDERLDGDRHN
;
A
#
# COMPACT_ATOMS: atom_id res chain seq x y z
N MET A 1 16.80 -17.22 14.23
CA MET A 1 15.74 -18.09 14.80
C MET A 1 14.42 -17.36 15.05
N SER A 2 14.44 -16.07 15.41
CA SER A 2 13.24 -15.29 15.75
C SER A 2 12.27 -15.01 14.59
N SER A 3 12.77 -14.78 13.36
CA SER A 3 11.92 -14.51 12.18
C SER A 3 11.04 -15.70 11.78
N VAL A 4 11.57 -16.92 11.91
CA VAL A 4 10.84 -18.16 11.64
C VAL A 4 9.75 -18.42 12.70
N ALA A 5 10.03 -18.08 13.96
CA ALA A 5 9.06 -18.19 15.05
C ALA A 5 7.89 -17.21 14.85
N LEU A 6 8.17 -15.95 14.50
CA LEU A 6 7.14 -14.95 14.20
C LEU A 6 6.26 -15.36 13.02
N ALA A 7 6.87 -15.88 11.94
CA ALA A 7 6.11 -16.37 10.79
C ALA A 7 5.18 -17.54 11.15
N ARG A 8 5.63 -18.47 12.01
CA ARG A 8 4.81 -19.58 12.49
C ARG A 8 3.65 -19.12 13.37
N ILE A 9 3.90 -18.17 14.27
CA ILE A 9 2.85 -17.60 15.13
C ILE A 9 1.82 -16.87 14.28
N TYR A 10 2.26 -16.03 13.33
CA TYR A 10 1.38 -15.37 12.38
C TYR A 10 0.53 -16.38 11.59
N GLN A 11 1.15 -17.43 11.06
CA GLN A 11 0.46 -18.46 10.29
C GLN A 11 -0.59 -19.19 11.13
N ALA A 12 -0.28 -19.54 12.39
CA ALA A 12 -1.22 -20.17 13.31
C ALA A 12 -2.41 -19.26 13.61
N GLN A 13 -2.16 -17.96 13.87
CA GLN A 13 -3.20 -16.97 14.12
C GLN A 13 -4.06 -16.71 12.88
N PHE A 14 -3.45 -16.63 11.69
CA PHE A 14 -4.17 -16.48 10.43
C PHE A 14 -5.10 -17.66 10.17
N ASN A 15 -4.65 -18.89 10.44
CA ASN A 15 -5.47 -20.08 10.27
C ASN A 15 -6.64 -20.13 11.26
N ALA A 16 -6.43 -19.70 12.51
CA ALA A 16 -7.47 -19.69 13.54
C ALA A 16 -8.46 -18.52 13.39
N ARG A 17 -7.95 -17.31 13.07
CA ARG A 17 -8.69 -16.04 13.03
C ARG A 17 -8.18 -15.17 11.88
N PRO A 18 -8.53 -15.48 10.62
CA PRO A 18 -7.95 -14.83 9.45
C PRO A 18 -8.30 -13.35 9.35
N THR A 19 -9.54 -12.97 9.67
CA THR A 19 -10.00 -11.57 9.61
C THR A 19 -9.29 -10.69 10.63
N THR A 20 -9.27 -11.11 11.90
CA THR A 20 -8.61 -10.35 12.97
C THR A 20 -7.11 -10.26 12.75
N THR A 21 -6.46 -11.34 12.33
CA THR A 21 -5.02 -11.36 12.07
C THR A 21 -4.65 -10.39 10.96
N LEU A 22 -5.41 -10.38 9.86
CA LEU A 22 -5.20 -9.44 8.76
C LEU A 22 -5.48 -7.99 9.16
N ALA A 23 -6.52 -7.75 9.96
CA ALA A 23 -6.84 -6.41 10.44
C ALA A 23 -5.70 -5.83 11.30
N VAL A 24 -5.27 -6.58 12.32
CA VAL A 24 -4.20 -6.13 13.24
C VAL A 24 -2.88 -5.96 12.49
N THR A 25 -2.52 -6.92 11.63
CA THR A 25 -1.26 -6.87 10.89
C THR A 25 -1.24 -5.71 9.91
N ASN A 26 -2.32 -5.53 9.13
CA ASN A 26 -2.40 -4.46 8.16
C ASN A 26 -2.46 -3.08 8.84
N GLY A 27 -3.22 -2.94 9.93
CA GLY A 27 -3.23 -1.72 10.75
C GLY A 27 -1.85 -1.34 11.29
N SER A 28 -1.12 -2.32 11.84
CA SER A 28 0.22 -2.10 12.38
C SER A 28 1.22 -1.68 11.29
N LEU A 29 1.17 -2.33 10.13
CA LEU A 29 2.03 -2.00 8.99
C LEU A 29 1.67 -0.63 8.39
N SER A 30 0.38 -0.28 8.32
CA SER A 30 -0.06 1.05 7.88
C SER A 30 0.40 2.16 8.84
N ALA A 31 0.35 1.91 10.16
CA ALA A 31 0.89 2.84 11.16
C ALA A 31 2.40 3.03 10.99
N LEU A 32 3.14 1.93 10.84
CA LEU A 32 4.58 1.95 10.62
C LEU A 32 4.95 2.71 9.33
N ALA A 33 4.22 2.47 8.25
CA ALA A 33 4.41 3.18 6.99
C ALA A 33 4.30 4.70 7.17
N ASP A 34 3.27 5.14 7.90
CA ASP A 34 3.05 6.56 8.14
C ASP A 34 4.09 7.16 9.11
N ILE A 35 4.53 6.42 10.13
CA ILE A 35 5.65 6.84 11.01
C ILE A 35 6.91 7.10 10.19
N ILE A 36 7.27 6.17 9.29
CA ILE A 36 8.45 6.30 8.43
C ILE A 36 8.27 7.50 7.48
N ALA A 37 7.10 7.66 6.90
CA ALA A 37 6.78 8.77 6.00
C ALA A 37 6.92 10.12 6.70
N GLN A 38 6.33 10.27 7.89
CA GLN A 38 6.43 11.50 8.68
C GLN A 38 7.86 11.75 9.15
N SER A 39 8.61 10.71 9.51
CA SER A 39 10.02 10.83 9.89
C SER A 39 10.88 11.35 8.72
N ALA A 40 10.66 10.83 7.51
CA ALA A 40 11.33 11.32 6.31
C ALA A 40 10.95 12.76 5.98
N GLN A 41 9.67 13.12 6.10
CA GLN A 41 9.17 14.49 5.91
C GLN A 41 9.79 15.47 6.92
N LEU A 42 9.84 15.10 8.21
CA LEU A 42 10.47 15.89 9.27
C LEU A 42 11.98 16.06 9.06
N PHE A 43 12.67 15.01 8.60
CA PHE A 43 14.08 15.07 8.28
C PHE A 43 14.37 16.01 7.11
N ASN A 44 13.59 15.90 6.03
CA ASN A 44 13.73 16.77 4.86
C ASN A 44 13.37 18.23 5.18
N ALA A 45 12.31 18.46 5.97
CA ALA A 45 11.93 19.79 6.45
C ALA A 45 13.06 20.49 7.22
N ARG A 46 13.68 19.77 8.18
CA ARG A 46 14.81 20.31 8.96
C ARG A 46 16.02 20.64 8.09
N LYS A 47 16.22 19.91 6.98
CA LYS A 47 17.30 20.16 6.03
C LYS A 47 17.05 21.39 5.15
N HIS A 48 15.80 21.62 4.71
CA HIS A 48 15.43 22.74 3.82
C HIS A 48 15.12 24.06 4.53
N HIS A 49 15.03 24.10 5.87
CA HIS A 49 14.88 25.35 6.64
C HIS A 49 16.01 26.38 6.47
N SER A 50 17.05 26.08 5.70
CA SER A 50 18.17 27.02 5.44
C SER A 50 17.99 27.90 4.20
N HIS A 51 17.10 27.59 3.24
CA HIS A 51 16.95 28.39 2.02
C HIS A 51 15.53 28.36 1.42
N HIS A 52 14.86 29.52 1.41
CA HIS A 52 13.71 29.93 0.57
C HIS A 52 12.24 29.65 1.00
N HIS A 53 11.35 30.40 0.32
CA HIS A 53 10.16 31.12 0.83
C HIS A 53 8.89 30.66 0.08
N LYS A 54 7.81 30.39 0.84
CA LYS A 54 6.38 30.63 0.52
C LYS A 54 5.59 29.84 -0.55
N ILE A 55 6.05 28.76 -1.19
CA ILE A 55 5.19 28.02 -2.15
C ILE A 55 4.75 26.63 -1.70
N ASP A 56 5.45 26.00 -0.76
CA ASP A 56 5.07 24.67 -0.28
C ASP A 56 4.08 24.72 0.90
N PRO A 57 3.17 23.74 1.02
CA PRO A 57 2.43 23.55 2.26
C PRO A 57 3.44 23.47 3.41
N PRO A 58 3.16 24.11 4.56
CA PRO A 58 4.15 24.22 5.63
C PRO A 58 4.69 22.83 5.96
N PRO A 59 6.02 22.64 6.00
CA PRO A 59 6.59 21.38 6.42
C PRO A 59 5.96 20.99 7.77
N LEU A 60 5.71 19.69 7.97
CA LEU A 60 5.31 19.18 9.28
C LEU A 60 6.36 19.65 10.29
N ASP A 61 5.99 20.59 11.14
CA ASP A 61 6.86 21.14 12.18
C ASP A 61 7.01 20.13 13.32
N HIS A 62 5.98 19.28 13.48
CA HIS A 62 5.87 18.28 14.52
C HIS A 62 5.29 16.97 13.96
N TYR A 63 5.58 15.87 14.65
CA TYR A 63 5.01 14.57 14.34
C TYR A 63 3.49 14.55 14.64
N ASP A 64 2.67 14.15 13.67
CA ASP A 64 1.21 14.07 13.75
C ASP A 64 0.76 12.65 14.13
N VAL A 65 0.51 12.44 15.42
CA VAL A 65 -0.02 11.18 15.97
C VAL A 65 -1.41 10.86 15.40
N HIS A 66 -2.26 11.87 15.19
CA HIS A 66 -3.61 11.66 14.68
C HIS A 66 -3.58 11.11 13.25
N ARG A 67 -2.65 11.58 12.42
CA ARG A 67 -2.44 11.03 11.08
C ARG A 67 -2.06 9.55 11.14
N THR A 68 -1.10 9.17 11.99
CA THR A 68 -0.73 7.76 12.16
C THR A 68 -1.90 6.90 12.65
N LEU A 69 -2.75 7.42 13.54
CA LEU A 69 -3.97 6.73 13.99
C LEU A 69 -4.99 6.54 12.86
N ARG A 70 -5.18 7.53 11.98
CA ARG A 70 -6.05 7.41 10.80
C ARG A 70 -5.55 6.32 9.84
N PHE A 71 -4.24 6.28 9.58
CA PHE A 71 -3.61 5.23 8.77
C PHE A 71 -3.75 3.84 9.40
N ALA A 72 -3.57 3.74 10.72
CA ALA A 72 -3.77 2.50 11.45
C ALA A 72 -5.24 2.02 11.33
N ALA A 73 -6.20 2.92 11.57
CA ALA A 73 -7.63 2.61 11.50
C ALA A 73 -8.05 2.18 10.08
N PHE A 74 -7.58 2.88 9.05
CA PHE A 74 -7.81 2.49 7.66
C PHE A 74 -7.20 1.11 7.36
N GLY A 75 -5.98 0.85 7.83
CA GLY A 75 -5.32 -0.45 7.68
C GLY A 75 -6.10 -1.59 8.35
N VAL A 76 -6.61 -1.38 9.56
CA VAL A 76 -7.47 -2.35 10.26
C VAL A 76 -8.73 -2.67 9.46
N ALA A 77 -9.38 -1.65 8.89
CA ALA A 77 -10.60 -1.84 8.10
C ALA A 77 -10.33 -2.53 6.75
N MET A 78 -9.25 -2.15 6.06
CA MET A 78 -8.92 -2.68 4.73
C MET A 78 -8.31 -4.08 4.76
N GLY A 79 -7.61 -4.47 5.82
CA GLY A 79 -6.94 -5.78 5.90
C GLY A 79 -7.88 -6.96 5.60
N PRO A 80 -9.05 -7.08 6.25
CA PRO A 80 -10.04 -8.11 5.96
C PRO A 80 -10.65 -8.02 4.56
N LEU A 81 -10.87 -6.81 4.04
CA LEU A 81 -11.43 -6.60 2.69
C LEU A 81 -10.46 -7.10 1.62
N ILE A 82 -9.18 -6.72 1.73
CA ILE A 82 -8.11 -7.18 0.84
C ILE A 82 -7.94 -8.70 0.97
N GLY A 83 -8.03 -9.25 2.18
CA GLY A 83 -7.98 -10.71 2.40
C GLY A 83 -9.09 -11.46 1.67
N ARG A 84 -10.34 -10.97 1.78
CA ARG A 84 -11.50 -11.56 1.06
C ARG A 84 -11.35 -11.47 -0.45
N TRP A 85 -10.90 -10.32 -0.95
CA TRP A 85 -10.61 -10.14 -2.38
C TRP A 85 -9.54 -11.10 -2.90
N ASN A 86 -8.45 -11.26 -2.16
CA ASN A 86 -7.40 -12.22 -2.49
C ASN A 86 -7.92 -13.67 -2.52
N LYS A 87 -8.77 -14.04 -1.55
CA LYS A 87 -9.42 -15.36 -1.54
C LYS A 87 -10.35 -15.54 -2.74
N PHE A 88 -11.11 -14.51 -3.11
CA PHE A 88 -11.96 -14.51 -4.30
C PHE A 88 -11.15 -14.72 -5.58
N LEU A 89 -10.11 -13.92 -5.81
CA LEU A 89 -9.21 -14.06 -6.97
C LEU A 89 -8.56 -15.45 -7.02
N GLU A 90 -8.30 -16.05 -5.86
CA GLU A 90 -7.73 -17.38 -5.77
C GLU A 90 -8.69 -18.48 -6.24
N HIS A 91 -9.97 -18.36 -5.89
CA HIS A 91 -11.03 -19.27 -6.33
C HIS A 91 -11.41 -19.05 -7.80
N ALA A 92 -11.53 -17.78 -8.22
CA ALA A 92 -11.92 -17.43 -9.60
C ALA A 92 -10.82 -17.78 -10.62
N PHE A 93 -9.54 -17.69 -10.23
CA PHE A 93 -8.40 -17.92 -11.13
C PHE A 93 -7.36 -18.85 -10.48
N PRO A 94 -7.59 -20.16 -10.34
CA PRO A 94 -6.64 -21.06 -9.70
C PRO A 94 -5.32 -21.15 -10.47
N LEU A 95 -4.19 -20.77 -9.82
CA LEU A 95 -2.85 -20.77 -10.43
C LEU A 95 -2.29 -22.18 -10.67
N ARG A 96 -2.79 -23.16 -9.91
CA ARG A 96 -2.49 -24.59 -10.04
C ARG A 96 -3.83 -25.31 -10.21
N PRO A 97 -4.16 -25.87 -11.38
CA PRO A 97 -5.33 -26.73 -11.47
C PRO A 97 -5.13 -27.91 -10.52
N ALA A 98 -6.08 -28.15 -9.63
CA ALA A 98 -6.09 -29.33 -8.78
C ALA A 98 -6.27 -30.55 -9.70
N ARG A 99 -5.16 -31.13 -10.19
CA ARG A 99 -5.22 -32.47 -10.77
C ARG A 99 -5.38 -33.43 -9.61
N VAL A 100 -6.60 -33.93 -9.44
CA VAL A 100 -6.88 -35.15 -8.67
C VAL A 100 -5.87 -36.20 -9.13
N GLY A 101 -4.94 -36.59 -8.25
CA GLY A 101 -3.92 -37.61 -8.54
C GLY A 101 -2.46 -37.15 -8.73
N ALA A 102 -2.10 -35.88 -8.51
CA ALA A 102 -0.69 -35.48 -8.58
C ALA A 102 0.11 -35.98 -7.37
N ARG A 103 1.05 -36.91 -7.61
CA ARG A 103 2.07 -37.36 -6.63
C ARG A 103 2.78 -36.15 -5.99
N TYR A 104 3.03 -36.24 -4.68
CA TYR A 104 3.92 -35.33 -3.94
C TYR A 104 5.24 -35.16 -4.73
N GLY A 105 5.48 -33.97 -5.28
CA GLY A 105 6.71 -33.64 -6.02
C GLY A 105 6.53 -33.17 -7.48
N ALA A 106 5.35 -33.32 -8.10
CA ALA A 106 5.13 -32.81 -9.46
C ALA A 106 4.94 -31.28 -9.47
N SER A 107 5.98 -30.52 -9.82
CA SER A 107 5.95 -29.06 -9.99
C SER A 107 4.90 -28.67 -11.06
N SER A 108 3.70 -28.29 -10.60
CA SER A 108 2.65 -27.81 -11.47
C SER A 108 3.07 -26.45 -12.03
N LYS A 109 3.34 -26.37 -13.34
CA LYS A 109 3.71 -25.11 -14.01
C LYS A 109 2.66 -24.04 -13.68
N VAL A 110 3.12 -22.90 -13.16
CA VAL A 110 2.22 -21.78 -12.84
C VAL A 110 1.59 -21.26 -14.12
N SER A 111 0.27 -21.19 -14.15
CA SER A 111 -0.45 -20.63 -15.29
C SER A 111 -0.23 -19.11 -15.35
N LEU A 112 0.66 -18.67 -16.25
CA LEU A 112 0.91 -17.25 -16.52
C LEU A 112 -0.37 -16.51 -16.95
N ARG A 113 -1.31 -17.19 -17.61
CA ARG A 113 -2.63 -16.65 -17.96
C ARG A 113 -3.49 -16.40 -16.72
N ALA A 114 -3.54 -17.33 -15.77
CA ALA A 114 -4.28 -17.13 -14.52
C ALA A 114 -3.63 -16.03 -13.66
N LEU A 115 -2.30 -15.95 -13.66
CA LEU A 115 -1.55 -14.88 -12.99
C LEU A 115 -1.86 -13.51 -13.59
N GLY A 116 -1.83 -13.39 -14.92
CA GLY A 116 -2.19 -12.15 -15.61
C GLY A 116 -3.62 -11.72 -15.31
N LYS A 117 -4.60 -12.65 -15.30
CA LYS A 117 -5.99 -12.35 -14.94
C LYS A 117 -6.14 -11.84 -13.50
N ARG A 118 -5.37 -12.39 -12.55
CA ARG A 118 -5.37 -11.90 -11.16
C ARG A 118 -4.82 -10.48 -11.06
N VAL A 119 -3.69 -10.21 -11.71
CA VAL A 119 -3.08 -8.86 -11.73
C VAL A 119 -4.02 -7.86 -12.39
N LEU A 120 -4.61 -8.20 -13.54
CA LEU A 120 -5.57 -7.32 -14.22
C LEU A 120 -6.81 -7.07 -13.36
N GLY A 121 -7.39 -8.11 -12.75
CA GLY A 121 -8.52 -7.95 -11.84
C GLY A 121 -8.19 -7.05 -10.65
N ASP A 122 -7.01 -7.22 -10.05
CA ASP A 122 -6.56 -6.37 -8.96
C ASP A 122 -6.38 -4.90 -9.39
N GLN A 123 -5.72 -4.67 -10.53
CA GLN A 123 -5.41 -3.31 -11.00
C GLN A 123 -6.61 -2.57 -11.59
N LEU A 124 -7.60 -3.28 -12.15
CA LEU A 124 -8.79 -2.66 -12.76
C LEU A 124 -9.96 -2.51 -11.79
N ILE A 125 -10.02 -3.31 -10.73
CA ILE A 125 -11.15 -3.29 -9.77
C ILE A 125 -10.67 -2.82 -8.41
N MET A 126 -9.71 -3.53 -7.81
CA MET A 126 -9.32 -3.29 -6.43
C MET A 126 -8.49 -2.02 -6.27
N ALA A 127 -7.60 -1.72 -7.21
CA ALA A 127 -6.77 -0.52 -7.12
C ALA A 127 -7.61 0.78 -7.23
N PRO A 128 -8.54 0.95 -8.18
CA PRO A 128 -9.42 2.11 -8.23
C PRO A 128 -10.30 2.24 -6.98
N ILE A 129 -10.94 1.14 -6.55
CA ILE A 129 -11.81 1.13 -5.36
C ILE A 129 -11.01 1.42 -4.10
N GLY A 130 -9.87 0.76 -3.91
CA GLY A 130 -9.02 0.92 -2.73
C GLY A 130 -8.44 2.32 -2.63
N LEU A 131 -7.94 2.89 -3.74
CA LEU A 131 -7.45 4.26 -3.78
C LEU A 131 -8.60 5.25 -3.54
N GLY A 132 -9.77 4.98 -4.11
CA GLY A 132 -10.96 5.79 -3.89
C GLY A 132 -11.35 5.80 -2.41
N LEU A 133 -11.49 4.63 -1.79
CA LEU A 133 -11.78 4.51 -0.37
C LEU A 133 -10.72 5.20 0.50
N PHE A 134 -9.44 5.11 0.14
CA PHE A 134 -8.37 5.80 0.85
C PHE A 134 -8.52 7.33 0.77
N VAL A 135 -8.66 7.90 -0.42
CA VAL A 135 -8.79 9.36 -0.59
C VAL A 135 -10.03 9.89 0.12
N GLY A 136 -11.16 9.19 0.00
CA GLY A 136 -12.42 9.56 0.64
C GLY A 136 -12.36 9.45 2.16
N SER A 137 -11.94 8.30 2.69
CA SER A 137 -11.84 8.10 4.15
C SER A 137 -10.84 9.06 4.79
N MET A 138 -9.68 9.28 4.18
CA MET A 138 -8.71 10.25 4.68
C MET A 138 -9.25 11.68 4.61
N GLY A 139 -9.93 12.07 3.53
CA GLY A 139 -10.57 13.38 3.44
C GLY A 139 -11.62 13.60 4.52
N LEU A 140 -12.44 12.60 4.82
CA LEU A 140 -13.43 12.65 5.89
C LEU A 140 -12.78 12.70 7.29
N MET A 141 -11.75 11.89 7.53
CA MET A 141 -11.03 11.85 8.82
C MET A 141 -10.16 13.09 9.07
N GLU A 142 -9.78 13.82 8.02
CA GLU A 142 -9.17 15.15 8.08
C GLU A 142 -10.19 16.25 8.41
N GLY A 143 -11.50 15.92 8.47
CA GLY A 143 -12.56 16.89 8.76
C GLY A 143 -12.93 17.77 7.56
N ARG A 144 -12.53 17.40 6.33
CA ARG A 144 -12.88 18.18 5.14
C ARG A 144 -14.39 18.08 4.88
N ASN A 145 -14.98 19.20 4.46
CA ASN A 145 -16.35 19.21 3.96
C ASN A 145 -16.46 18.45 2.61
N ALA A 146 -17.68 18.15 2.17
CA ALA A 146 -17.92 17.38 0.94
C ALA A 146 -17.26 18.01 -0.31
N ALA A 147 -17.22 19.34 -0.38
CA ALA A 147 -16.54 20.06 -1.46
C ALA A 147 -15.02 19.84 -1.44
N GLY A 148 -14.39 19.93 -0.27
CA GLY A 148 -12.96 19.71 -0.09
C GLY A 148 -12.53 18.25 -0.34
N VAL A 149 -13.40 17.28 -0.03
CA VAL A 149 -13.19 15.88 -0.41
C VAL A 149 -13.28 15.73 -1.93
N ARG A 150 -14.31 16.29 -2.57
CA ARG A 150 -14.48 16.25 -4.03
C ARG A 150 -13.28 16.86 -4.78
N GLN A 151 -12.77 17.98 -4.29
CA GLN A 151 -11.59 18.62 -4.86
C GLN A 151 -10.35 17.73 -4.70
N LYS A 152 -10.14 17.13 -3.52
CA LYS A 152 -9.05 16.17 -3.29
C LYS A 152 -9.11 14.98 -4.26
N TYR A 153 -10.31 14.48 -4.58
CA TYR A 153 -10.47 13.47 -5.62
C TYR A 153 -10.07 13.98 -7.00
N ALA A 154 -10.55 15.16 -7.41
CA ALA A 154 -10.22 15.73 -8.71
C ALA A 154 -8.71 15.91 -8.89
N ASP A 155 -8.03 16.38 -7.85
CA ASP A 155 -6.61 16.73 -7.91
C ASP A 155 -5.70 15.51 -7.77
N MET A 156 -6.03 14.57 -6.85
CA MET A 156 -5.12 13.49 -6.49
C MET A 156 -5.43 12.16 -7.15
N TYR A 157 -6.69 11.87 -7.45
CA TYR A 157 -7.11 10.50 -7.80
C TYR A 157 -6.52 10.04 -9.15
N LEU A 158 -6.61 10.87 -10.19
CA LEU A 158 -6.11 10.53 -11.52
C LEU A 158 -4.58 10.40 -11.55
N PRO A 159 -3.79 11.35 -11.02
CA PRO A 159 -2.34 11.17 -10.94
C PRO A 159 -1.95 9.92 -10.14
N ALA A 160 -2.63 9.68 -9.01
CA ALA A 160 -2.32 8.55 -8.14
C ALA A 160 -2.65 7.20 -8.77
N ILE A 161 -3.78 7.05 -9.49
CA ILE A 161 -4.11 5.77 -10.14
C ILE A 161 -3.18 5.48 -11.33
N VAL A 162 -2.78 6.51 -12.07
CA VAL A 162 -1.81 6.38 -13.17
C VAL A 162 -0.45 5.97 -12.64
N ALA A 163 0.03 6.62 -11.57
CA ALA A 163 1.27 6.23 -10.90
C ALA A 163 1.16 4.80 -10.35
N ASN A 164 0.00 4.44 -9.78
CA ASN A 164 -0.26 3.10 -9.28
C ASN A 164 -0.10 2.05 -10.39
N TRP A 165 -0.72 2.26 -11.55
CA TRP A 165 -0.60 1.36 -12.70
C TRP A 165 0.80 1.25 -13.30
N LYS A 166 1.72 2.19 -13.03
CA LYS A 166 3.10 2.08 -13.49
C LYS A 166 3.93 1.11 -12.64
N VAL A 167 3.64 1.05 -11.34
CA VAL A 167 4.53 0.38 -10.36
C VAL A 167 3.91 -0.88 -9.78
N TRP A 168 2.62 -0.84 -9.46
CA TRP A 168 1.95 -1.93 -8.77
C TRP A 168 1.70 -3.19 -9.60
N PRO A 169 1.54 -3.17 -10.94
CA PRO A 169 1.41 -4.42 -11.69
C PRO A 169 2.62 -5.35 -11.51
N VAL A 170 3.83 -4.79 -11.46
CA VAL A 170 5.06 -5.57 -11.24
C VAL A 170 5.11 -6.10 -9.80
N ALA A 171 4.79 -5.25 -8.81
CA ALA A 171 4.74 -5.66 -7.42
C ALA A 171 3.68 -6.77 -7.18
N GLN A 172 2.49 -6.62 -7.77
CA GLN A 172 1.41 -7.61 -7.66
C GLN A 172 1.72 -8.89 -8.43
N LEU A 173 2.45 -8.80 -9.55
CA LEU A 173 2.93 -9.99 -10.25
C LEU A 173 3.84 -10.82 -9.35
N ILE A 174 4.79 -10.18 -8.66
CA ILE A 174 5.67 -10.83 -7.67
C ILE A 174 4.83 -11.39 -6.52
N ASN A 175 3.90 -10.60 -5.98
CA ASN A 175 3.03 -11.00 -4.88
C ASN A 175 2.25 -12.27 -5.20
N PHE A 176 1.47 -12.29 -6.29
CA PHE A 176 0.67 -13.45 -6.67
C PHE A 176 1.50 -14.66 -7.13
N ARG A 177 2.72 -14.44 -7.64
CA ARG A 177 3.59 -15.51 -8.13
C ARG A 177 4.33 -16.25 -7.00
N PHE A 178 4.78 -15.52 -5.99
CA PHE A 178 5.70 -16.03 -4.97
C PHE A 178 5.10 -16.06 -3.56
N MET A 179 4.19 -15.14 -3.23
CA MET A 179 3.67 -15.05 -1.87
C MET A 179 2.48 -16.00 -1.63
N PRO A 180 2.54 -16.84 -0.57
CA PRO A 180 1.39 -17.62 -0.13
C PRO A 180 0.27 -16.68 0.35
N LEU A 181 -0.99 -17.12 0.24
CA LEU A 181 -2.17 -16.31 0.57
C LEU A 181 -2.08 -15.51 1.90
N PRO A 182 -1.61 -16.09 3.02
CA PRO A 182 -1.48 -15.37 4.30
C PRO A 182 -0.51 -14.18 4.23
N TYR A 183 0.53 -14.24 3.39
CA TYR A 183 1.59 -13.22 3.34
C TYR A 183 1.36 -12.16 2.27
N ARG A 184 0.33 -12.29 1.43
CA ARG A 184 0.07 -11.33 0.35
C ARG A 184 -0.27 -9.93 0.85
N VAL A 185 -1.03 -9.85 1.95
CA VAL A 185 -1.41 -8.56 2.56
C VAL A 185 -0.20 -7.91 3.25
N PRO A 186 0.57 -8.61 4.12
CA PRO A 186 1.82 -8.07 4.65
C PRO A 186 2.83 -7.62 3.59
N PHE A 187 2.98 -8.39 2.50
CA PHE A 187 3.86 -8.04 1.39
C PHE A 187 3.42 -6.74 0.72
N GLN A 188 2.13 -6.62 0.38
CA GLN A 188 1.57 -5.41 -0.20
C GLN A 188 1.74 -4.20 0.71
N ALA A 189 1.47 -4.33 2.01
CA ALA A 189 1.67 -3.25 2.98
C ALA A 189 3.14 -2.81 3.06
N THR A 190 4.08 -3.77 3.01
CA THR A 190 5.53 -3.49 3.00
C THR A 190 5.94 -2.74 1.73
N CYS A 191 5.48 -3.15 0.55
CA CYS A 191 5.70 -2.39 -0.69
C CYS A 191 5.12 -0.96 -0.60
N GLY A 192 4.00 -0.80 0.10
CA GLY A 192 3.41 0.50 0.39
C GLY A 192 4.35 1.44 1.14
N VAL A 193 5.11 0.93 2.13
CA VAL A 193 6.13 1.72 2.85
C VAL A 193 7.18 2.26 1.88
N PHE A 194 7.72 1.39 1.02
CA PHE A 194 8.73 1.80 0.02
C PHE A 194 8.16 2.79 -0.99
N TRP A 195 6.90 2.64 -1.39
CA TRP A 195 6.22 3.57 -2.27
C TRP A 195 6.12 4.97 -1.66
N THR A 196 5.73 5.05 -0.38
CA THR A 196 5.65 6.34 0.31
C THR A 196 7.02 7.01 0.45
N LEU A 197 8.06 6.23 0.75
CA LEU A 197 9.44 6.74 0.77
C LEU A 197 9.88 7.24 -0.62
N TYR A 198 9.59 6.47 -1.68
CA TYR A 198 9.92 6.83 -3.06
C TYR A 198 9.27 8.15 -3.48
N LEU A 199 7.97 8.34 -3.19
CA LEU A 199 7.28 9.61 -3.47
C LEU A 199 7.90 10.77 -2.70
N SER A 200 8.27 10.56 -1.43
CA SER A 200 8.92 11.60 -0.63
C SER A 200 10.28 12.02 -1.19
N LEU A 201 11.04 11.08 -1.77
CA LEU A 201 12.35 11.36 -2.39
C LEU A 201 12.21 12.01 -3.77
N LEU A 202 11.18 11.64 -4.53
CA LEU A 202 10.94 12.21 -5.86
C LEU A 202 10.51 13.68 -5.74
N ASN A 203 9.59 13.99 -4.84
CA ASN A 203 9.18 15.37 -4.57
C ASN A 203 10.38 16.24 -4.16
N ALA A 204 11.22 15.77 -3.24
CA ALA A 204 12.39 16.53 -2.79
C ALA A 204 13.40 16.87 -3.91
N ARG A 205 13.53 16.00 -4.93
CA ARG A 205 14.40 16.24 -6.09
C ARG A 205 13.79 17.20 -7.11
N GLU A 206 12.47 17.22 -7.22
CA GLU A 206 11.76 18.13 -8.10
C GLU A 206 11.87 19.56 -7.57
N ASP A 207 11.75 19.74 -6.25
CA ASP A 207 11.94 21.02 -5.57
C ASP A 207 13.36 21.59 -5.81
N GLU A 208 14.41 20.77 -5.63
CA GLU A 208 15.81 21.17 -5.90
C GLU A 208 16.03 21.62 -7.36
N ARG A 209 15.37 20.97 -8.32
CA ARG A 209 15.49 21.32 -9.75
C ARG A 209 14.80 22.64 -10.07
N LEU A 210 13.62 22.87 -9.51
CA LEU A 210 12.86 24.12 -9.70
C LEU A 210 13.59 25.31 -9.07
N ASP A 211 14.30 25.11 -7.97
CA ASP A 211 15.19 26.14 -7.39
C ASP A 211 16.38 26.45 -8.30
N GLY A 212 17.02 25.42 -8.87
CA GLY A 212 18.12 25.60 -9.83
C GLY A 212 17.72 26.39 -11.08
N ASP A 213 16.55 26.11 -11.65
CA ASP A 213 16.03 26.81 -12.84
C ASP A 213 15.58 28.26 -12.54
N ARG A 214 15.25 28.58 -11.29
CA ARG A 214 14.89 29.96 -10.87
C ARG A 214 16.10 30.87 -10.64
N HIS A 215 17.29 30.29 -10.47
CA HIS A 215 18.53 31.02 -10.18
C HIS A 215 19.47 31.13 -11.38
N ASN A 216 19.04 30.71 -12.57
CA ASN A 216 19.79 30.74 -13.82
C ASN A 216 19.05 31.57 -14.87
#